data_AF-A5D693-F1
#
_entry.id   AF-A5D693-F1
#
_cell.length_a   1.000
_cell.length_b   1.000
_cell.length_c   1.000
_cell.angle_alpha   90.00
_cell.angle_beta   90.00
_cell.angle_gamma   90.00
#
_symmetry.space_group_name_H-M   'P 1'
#
loop_
_entity.id
_entity.type
_entity.pdbx_description
1 polymer ?
#
loop_
_entity_poly.entity_id
_entity_poly.type
_entity_poly.pdbx_seq_one_letter_code
_entity_poly.pdbx_strand_id
1 'polypeptide(L)'
;MQSLYKLVKEMELKLHAVLSEALELKNRIQEMEEENALLRKELAAAYRRNCSGRPRPAGADVPGRGFINLLELYDQGFHICNLYFGRKRAEECLFCMAFLRKEQEPAAGRPEG
;
A
#
# COMPACT_ATOMS: atom_id res chain seq x y z
N MET A 1 13.26 -34.06 -41.85
CA MET A 1 14.19 -33.51 -40.82
C MET A 1 14.45 -32.01 -40.97
N GLN A 2 14.69 -31.47 -42.18
CA GLN A 2 14.99 -30.03 -42.33
C GLN A 2 13.86 -29.06 -41.91
N SER A 3 12.58 -29.42 -42.02
CA SER A 3 11.48 -28.52 -41.63
C SER A 3 11.33 -28.37 -40.11
N LEU A 4 11.54 -29.45 -39.35
CA LEU A 4 11.51 -29.41 -37.88
C LEU A 4 12.66 -28.56 -37.34
N TYR A 5 13.85 -28.65 -37.94
CA TYR A 5 14.98 -27.80 -37.57
C TYR A 5 14.69 -26.31 -37.78
N LYS A 6 14.03 -25.95 -38.90
CA LYS A 6 13.58 -24.56 -39.14
C LYS A 6 12.57 -24.10 -38.09
N LEU A 7 11.58 -24.94 -37.76
CA LEU A 7 10.58 -24.62 -36.75
C LEU A 7 11.19 -24.41 -35.36
N VAL A 8 12.13 -25.27 -34.95
CA VAL A 8 12.85 -25.11 -33.67
C VAL A 8 13.64 -23.80 -33.66
N LYS A 9 14.31 -23.45 -34.76
CA LYS A 9 15.06 -22.20 -34.88
C LYS A 9 14.17 -20.97 -34.83
N GLU A 10 13.00 -21.01 -35.46
CA GLU A 10 11.99 -19.94 -35.35
C GLU A 10 11.45 -19.81 -33.92
N MET A 11 11.21 -20.93 -33.24
CA MET A 11 10.78 -20.92 -31.83
C MET A 11 11.88 -20.35 -30.92
N GLU A 12 13.14 -20.71 -31.14
CA GLU A 12 14.29 -20.17 -30.41
C GLU A 12 14.38 -18.65 -30.53
N LEU A 13 14.23 -18.11 -31.75
CA LEU A 13 14.22 -16.67 -32.00
C LEU A 13 13.05 -15.98 -31.28
N LYS A 14 11.85 -16.58 -31.31
CA LYS A 14 10.68 -16.04 -30.61
C LYS A 14 10.88 -16.06 -29.09
N LEU A 15 11.48 -17.11 -28.54
CA LEU A 15 11.80 -17.19 -27.10
C LEU A 15 12.79 -16.11 -26.69
N HIS A 16 13.82 -15.85 -27.50
CA HIS A 16 14.75 -14.76 -27.24
C HIS A 16 14.08 -13.38 -27.28
N ALA A 17 13.19 -13.15 -28.23
CA ALA A 17 12.43 -11.90 -28.32
C ALA A 17 11.57 -11.68 -27.06
N VAL A 18 10.77 -12.70 -26.67
CA VAL A 18 9.93 -12.64 -25.47
C VAL A 18 10.76 -12.45 -24.20
N LEU A 19 11.93 -13.09 -24.10
CA LEU A 19 12.82 -12.91 -22.96
C LEU A 19 13.38 -11.48 -22.88
N SER A 20 13.72 -10.88 -24.03
CA SER A 20 14.14 -9.48 -24.09
C SER A 20 13.04 -8.54 -23.60
N GLU A 21 11.82 -8.70 -24.12
CA GLU A 21 10.66 -7.90 -23.71
C GLU A 21 10.36 -8.06 -22.21
N ALA A 22 10.43 -9.28 -21.68
CA ALA A 22 10.23 -9.53 -20.25
C ALA A 22 11.27 -8.83 -19.37
N LEU A 23 12.52 -8.76 -19.81
CA LEU A 23 13.58 -8.04 -19.10
C LEU A 23 13.35 -6.53 -19.11
N GLU A 24 12.90 -5.97 -20.23
CA GLU A 24 12.52 -4.55 -20.34
C GLU A 24 11.34 -4.22 -19.42
N LEU A 25 10.29 -5.04 -19.42
CA LEU A 25 9.15 -4.88 -18.51
C LEU A 25 9.58 -4.92 -17.05
N LYS A 26 10.48 -5.85 -16.69
CA LYS A 26 11.01 -5.95 -15.32
C LYS A 26 11.69 -4.65 -14.89
N ASN A 27 12.56 -4.10 -15.73
CA ASN A 27 13.26 -2.85 -15.43
C ASN A 27 12.26 -1.69 -15.29
N ARG A 28 11.26 -1.62 -16.16
CA ARG A 28 10.23 -0.58 -16.10
C ARG A 28 9.39 -0.66 -14.82
N ILE A 29 9.07 -1.88 -14.37
CA ILE A 29 8.37 -2.09 -13.10
C ILE A 29 9.22 -1.59 -11.94
N GLN A 30 10.52 -1.91 -11.90
CA GLN A 30 11.42 -1.46 -10.84
C GLN A 30 11.49 0.07 -10.76
N GLU A 31 11.65 0.76 -11.90
CA GLU A 31 11.63 2.23 -11.95
C GLU A 31 10.31 2.80 -11.38
N MET A 32 9.17 2.25 -11.82
CA MET A 32 7.86 2.71 -11.36
C MET A 32 7.61 2.44 -9.87
N GLU A 33 8.15 1.35 -9.33
CA GLU A 33 8.07 1.03 -7.90
C GLU A 33 8.92 1.99 -7.06
N GLU A 34 10.12 2.33 -7.53
CA GLU A 34 11.00 3.31 -6.90
C GLU A 34 10.35 4.70 -6.89
N GLU A 35 9.83 5.16 -8.03
CA GLU A 35 9.09 6.42 -8.14
C GLU A 35 7.86 6.43 -7.21
N ASN A 36 7.09 5.34 -7.16
CA ASN A 36 5.97 5.21 -6.23
C ASN A 36 6.43 5.33 -4.78
N ALA A 37 7.55 4.72 -4.41
CA ALA A 37 8.09 4.79 -3.06
C ALA A 37 8.51 6.22 -2.70
N LEU A 38 9.10 6.96 -3.63
CA LEU A 38 9.45 8.37 -3.46
C LEU A 38 8.22 9.26 -3.32
N LEU A 39 7.24 9.12 -4.23
CA LEU A 39 5.99 9.87 -4.20
C LEU A 39 5.20 9.61 -2.90
N ARG A 40 5.17 8.37 -2.41
CA ARG A 40 4.55 8.05 -1.11
C ARG A 40 5.26 8.74 0.05
N LYS A 41 6.59 8.83 0.04
CA LYS A 41 7.35 9.57 1.06
C LYS A 41 7.03 11.06 1.02
N GLU A 42 6.98 11.64 -0.18
CA GLU A 42 6.66 13.06 -0.36
C GLU A 42 5.23 13.37 0.06
N LEU A 43 4.27 12.56 -0.37
CA LEU A 43 2.88 12.66 0.03
C LEU A 43 2.74 12.59 1.56
N ALA A 44 3.42 11.65 2.21
CA ALA A 44 3.45 11.56 3.68
C ALA A 44 4.05 12.82 4.34
N ALA A 45 5.08 13.45 3.73
CA ALA A 45 5.65 14.69 4.21
C ALA A 45 4.71 15.91 3.99
N ALA A 46 3.97 15.94 2.88
CA ALA A 46 2.97 16.96 2.59
C ALA A 46 1.78 16.89 3.54
N TYR A 47 1.26 15.68 3.81
CA TYR A 47 0.22 15.47 4.82
C TYR A 47 0.68 15.91 6.21
N ARG A 48 1.90 15.56 6.63
CA ARG A 48 2.47 16.06 7.91
C ARG A 48 2.49 17.59 7.96
N ARG A 49 2.95 18.24 6.90
CA ARG A 49 2.98 19.72 6.80
C ARG A 49 1.57 20.34 6.88
N ASN A 50 0.60 19.77 6.16
CA ASN A 50 -0.79 20.25 6.19
C ASN A 50 -1.46 20.02 7.56
N CYS A 51 -1.11 18.95 8.27
CA CYS A 51 -1.56 18.72 9.64
C CYS A 51 -0.93 19.70 10.65
N SER A 52 0.32 20.12 10.43
CA SER A 52 1.00 21.13 11.26
C SER A 52 0.63 22.58 10.93
N GLY A 53 0.00 22.84 9.78
CA GLY A 53 -0.33 24.19 9.28
C GLY A 53 -1.77 24.66 9.55
N ARG A 54 -2.67 23.79 10.00
CA ARG A 54 -3.95 24.25 10.57
C ARG A 54 -3.68 24.71 12.01
N PRO A 55 -4.20 25.87 12.45
CA PRO A 55 -4.18 26.20 13.87
C PRO A 55 -4.86 25.02 14.58
N ARG A 56 -4.10 24.34 15.43
CA ARG A 56 -4.59 23.31 16.34
C ARG A 56 -5.74 23.96 17.11
N PRO A 57 -7.02 23.65 16.83
CA PRO A 57 -8.09 24.23 17.63
C PRO A 57 -7.82 23.78 19.06
N ALA A 58 -7.85 24.71 20.01
CA ALA A 58 -7.76 24.41 21.44
C ALA A 58 -8.81 23.31 21.74
N GLY A 59 -8.35 22.06 21.92
CA GLY A 59 -9.18 20.86 21.80
C GLY A 59 -8.55 19.67 21.07
N ALA A 60 -7.24 19.68 20.81
CA ALA A 60 -6.53 18.51 20.25
C ALA A 60 -6.45 17.28 21.19
N ASP A 61 -7.03 17.38 22.39
CA ASP A 61 -7.25 16.27 23.32
C ASP A 61 -8.67 15.69 23.22
N VAL A 62 -9.39 15.90 22.12
CA VAL A 62 -10.63 15.16 21.87
C VAL A 62 -10.27 13.74 21.41
N PRO A 63 -10.53 12.70 22.23
CA PRO A 63 -10.34 11.32 21.80
C PRO A 63 -11.21 11.07 20.56
N GLY A 64 -10.62 10.51 19.51
CA GLY A 64 -11.37 10.12 18.30
C GLY A 64 -11.04 10.88 17.01
N ARG A 65 -10.37 12.05 17.03
CA ARG A 65 -9.94 12.69 15.76
C ARG A 65 -8.88 11.88 15.00
N GLY A 66 -7.93 11.29 15.73
CA GLY A 66 -6.94 10.38 15.14
C GLY A 66 -7.59 9.11 14.59
N PHE A 67 -8.64 8.63 15.26
CA PHE A 67 -9.41 7.47 14.83
C PHE A 67 -10.24 7.76 13.57
N ILE A 68 -10.88 8.94 13.48
CA ILE A 68 -11.64 9.35 12.30
C ILE A 68 -10.75 9.37 11.04
N ASN A 69 -9.53 9.90 11.14
CA ASN A 69 -8.58 9.89 10.02
C ASN A 69 -8.16 8.47 9.62
N LEU A 70 -8.06 7.54 10.58
CA LEU A 70 -7.80 6.13 10.27
C LEU A 70 -9.01 5.47 9.61
N LEU A 71 -10.25 5.75 10.05
CA LEU A 71 -11.44 5.27 9.36
C LEU A 71 -11.50 5.77 7.92
N GLU A 72 -11.24 7.05 7.67
CA GLU A 72 -11.21 7.61 6.32
C GLU A 72 -10.18 6.88 5.42
N LEU A 73 -9.00 6.57 5.96
CA LEU A 73 -7.98 5.80 5.23
C LEU A 73 -8.44 4.35 4.97
N TYR A 74 -9.11 3.72 5.92
CA TYR A 74 -9.67 2.37 5.76
C TYR A 74 -10.76 2.33 4.68
N ASP A 75 -11.66 3.31 4.66
CA ASP A 75 -12.74 3.45 3.67
C ASP A 75 -12.22 3.76 2.27
N GLN A 76 -11.12 4.53 2.17
CA GLN A 76 -10.39 4.75 0.91
C GLN A 76 -9.66 3.48 0.41
N GLY A 77 -9.72 2.39 1.17
CA GLY A 77 -9.12 1.12 0.80
C GLY A 77 -7.63 1.04 1.14
N PHE A 78 -7.15 1.74 2.17
CA PHE A 78 -5.79 1.60 2.68
C PHE A 78 -5.76 0.79 3.98
N HIS A 79 -4.66 0.08 4.19
CA HIS A 79 -4.41 -0.57 5.47
C HIS A 79 -4.10 0.46 6.56
N ILE A 80 -4.72 0.28 7.73
CA ILE A 80 -4.48 1.10 8.94
C ILE A 80 -3.71 0.33 10.02
N CYS A 81 -3.40 -0.94 9.79
CA CYS A 81 -2.58 -1.74 10.69
C CYS A 81 -1.10 -1.37 10.55
N ASN A 82 -0.33 -1.55 11.64
CA ASN A 82 1.11 -1.32 11.67
C ASN A 82 1.91 -2.10 10.62
N LEU A 83 1.44 -3.30 10.22
CA LEU A 83 2.12 -4.17 9.26
C LEU A 83 2.11 -3.62 7.83
N TYR A 84 1.01 -2.99 7.41
CA TYR A 84 0.79 -2.57 6.03
C TYR A 84 0.35 -1.12 5.89
N PHE A 85 0.54 -0.31 6.93
CA PHE A 85 0.01 1.05 7.02
C PHE A 85 0.19 1.85 5.72
N GLY A 86 -0.92 2.38 5.18
CA GLY A 86 -0.93 3.21 3.97
C GLY A 86 -0.73 2.45 2.64
N ARG A 87 -0.66 1.12 2.64
CA ARG A 87 -0.71 0.31 1.41
C ARG A 87 -2.15 0.10 0.96
N LYS A 88 -2.38 -0.02 -0.36
CA LYS A 88 -3.70 -0.32 -0.91
C LYS A 88 -4.12 -1.74 -0.52
N ARG A 89 -5.35 -1.87 -0.03
CA ARG A 89 -5.97 -3.09 0.43
C ARG A 89 -6.53 -3.85 -0.78
N ALA A 90 -5.94 -5.02 -1.05
CA ALA A 90 -6.45 -5.94 -2.08
C ALA A 90 -7.51 -6.89 -1.51
N GLU A 91 -7.39 -7.25 -0.22
CA GLU A 91 -8.29 -8.17 0.50
C GLU A 91 -8.59 -7.66 1.91
N GLU A 92 -9.67 -8.14 2.53
CA GLU A 92 -10.05 -7.83 3.91
C GLU A 92 -8.92 -8.17 4.89
N CYS A 93 -8.52 -7.21 5.73
CA CYS A 93 -7.40 -7.38 6.66
C CYS A 93 -7.90 -7.57 8.09
N LEU A 94 -7.73 -8.78 8.65
CA LEU A 94 -8.12 -9.12 10.01
C LEU A 94 -7.55 -8.17 11.06
N PHE A 95 -6.32 -7.67 10.86
CA PHE A 95 -5.67 -6.73 11.76
C PHE A 95 -6.29 -5.33 11.72
N CYS A 96 -6.71 -4.85 10.54
CA CYS A 96 -7.44 -3.58 10.43
C CYS A 96 -8.80 -3.68 11.13
N MET A 97 -9.49 -4.81 10.95
CA MET A 97 -10.77 -5.08 11.58
C MET A 97 -10.68 -5.22 13.11
N ALA A 98 -9.64 -5.90 13.61
CA ALA A 98 -9.39 -6.01 15.05
C ALA A 98 -9.07 -4.65 15.67
N PHE A 99 -8.32 -3.80 14.96
CA PHE A 99 -8.04 -2.43 15.38
C PHE A 99 -9.33 -1.60 15.49
N LEU A 100 -10.22 -1.66 14.47
CA LEU A 100 -11.50 -0.94 14.50
C LEU A 100 -12.44 -1.42 15.60
N ARG A 101 -12.50 -2.75 15.86
CA ARG A 101 -13.35 -3.31 16.93
C ARG A 101 -12.92 -2.87 18.33
N LYS A 102 -11.61 -2.83 18.59
CA LYS A 102 -11.04 -2.44 19.88
C LYS A 102 -11.36 -0.99 20.27
N GLU A 103 -11.55 -0.13 19.27
CA GLU A 103 -11.95 1.28 19.45
C GLU A 103 -13.48 1.48 19.50
N GLN A 104 -14.27 0.47 19.09
CA GLN A 104 -15.74 0.48 19.16
C GLN A 104 -16.30 -0.13 20.46
N GLU A 105 -15.50 -0.88 21.22
CA GLU A 105 -15.91 -1.40 22.53
C GLU A 105 -15.92 -0.26 23.57
N PRO A 106 -17.09 0.09 24.17
CA PRO A 106 -17.12 0.99 25.31
C PRO A 106 -16.33 0.33 26.45
N ALA A 107 -15.54 1.12 27.18
CA ALA A 107 -14.64 0.69 28.25
C ALA A 107 -15.34 -0.05 29.39
N ALA A 108 -15.71 -1.31 29.17
CA ALA A 108 -16.25 -2.23 30.17
C ALA A 108 -15.29 -3.41 30.28
N GLY A 109 -14.39 -3.32 31.27
CA GLY A 109 -13.60 -4.45 31.74
C GLY A 109 -12.23 -4.59 31.08
N ARG A 110 -11.24 -3.84 31.57
CA ARG A 110 -9.84 -4.25 31.45
C ARG A 110 -9.28 -4.45 32.85
N PRO A 111 -9.01 -5.68 33.33
CA PRO A 111 -8.11 -5.86 34.46
C PRO A 111 -6.70 -5.48 34.00
N GLU A 112 -6.05 -4.66 34.80
CA GLU A 112 -4.68 -4.19 34.61
C GLU A 112 -3.70 -5.34 34.83
N GLY A 113 -2.68 -5.41 33.98
CA GLY A 113 -1.53 -6.31 34.09
C GLY A 113 -0.35 -5.69 33.38
#